data_AF-A0A0Q3HT64-F1
#
_entry.id   AF-A0A0Q3HT64-F1
#
_cell.length_a   1.000
_cell.length_b   1.000
_cell.length_c   1.000
_cell.angle_alpha   90.00
_cell.angle_beta   90.00
_cell.angle_gamma   90.00
#
_symmetry.space_group_name_H-M   'P 1'
#
loop_
_entity.id
_entity.type
_entity.pdbx_description
1 polymer ?
#
loop_
_entity_poly.entity_id
_entity_poly.type
_entity_poly.pdbx_seq_one_letter_code
_entity_poly.pdbx_strand_id
1 'polypeptide(L)'
;MKKLLFAICISASAFSFAQDYSVPAASPRQKVEQQFSMSKITIDYGRPGVKGRKIFGELVPYNQVWRAGANSSTKVTFGQSVNFGGKMVPAGTYGLFIVPTEKEWKVILNKDFQQWGAYTYDPKQDVVDVTVPVNKLADKQEWFEITLNPTDENSGNLVIKWDMAQAEVPLKPAKPEAVTKIAEKLKEIKKIESDAAKAKS
;
A
#
# COMPACT_ATOMS: atom_id res chain seq x y z
N MET A 1 -47.91 -2.31 -28.10
CA MET A 1 -46.70 -2.98 -27.58
C MET A 1 -45.40 -2.28 -27.96
N LYS A 2 -45.18 -1.84 -29.22
CA LYS A 2 -43.95 -1.10 -29.62
C LYS A 2 -43.75 0.25 -28.92
N LYS A 3 -44.83 0.99 -28.61
CA LYS A 3 -44.77 2.27 -27.88
C LYS A 3 -44.48 2.15 -26.38
N LEU A 4 -44.69 0.96 -25.80
CA LEU A 4 -44.45 0.71 -24.36
C LEU A 4 -42.97 0.35 -24.09
N LEU A 5 -42.32 -0.30 -25.05
CA LEU A 5 -40.88 -0.62 -25.00
C LEU A 5 -39.99 0.63 -25.09
N PHE A 6 -40.43 1.68 -25.80
CA PHE A 6 -39.64 2.91 -25.93
C PHE A 6 -39.62 3.75 -24.64
N ALA A 7 -40.66 3.66 -23.81
CA ALA A 7 -40.73 4.37 -22.53
C ALA A 7 -39.87 3.74 -21.43
N ILE A 8 -39.58 2.43 -21.53
CA ILE A 8 -38.73 1.70 -20.58
C ILE A 8 -37.24 1.96 -20.84
N CYS A 9 -36.84 2.20 -22.10
CA CYS A 9 -35.44 2.54 -22.41
C CYS A 9 -35.03 3.94 -21.93
N ILE A 10 -35.95 4.91 -21.83
CA ILE A 10 -35.65 6.28 -21.39
C ILE A 10 -35.55 6.39 -19.85
N SER A 11 -36.23 5.50 -19.12
CA SER A 11 -36.18 5.47 -17.65
C SER A 11 -34.94 4.76 -17.10
N ALA A 12 -34.28 3.90 -17.88
CA ALA A 12 -33.02 3.26 -17.49
C ALA A 12 -31.79 4.20 -17.59
N SER A 13 -31.87 5.28 -18.35
CA SER A 13 -30.80 6.30 -18.48
C SER A 13 -30.75 7.32 -17.33
N ALA A 14 -31.67 7.26 -16.36
CA ALA A 14 -31.68 8.19 -15.22
C ALA A 14 -30.74 7.77 -14.08
N PHE A 15 -30.13 6.57 -14.13
CA PHE A 15 -28.97 6.24 -13.30
C PHE A 15 -27.69 6.80 -13.92
N SER A 16 -27.71 8.08 -14.30
CA SER A 16 -26.49 8.84 -14.47
C SER A 16 -25.80 8.88 -13.12
N PHE A 17 -24.67 8.17 -13.00
CA PHE A 17 -23.72 8.38 -11.93
C PHE A 17 -23.53 9.88 -11.77
N ALA A 18 -24.02 10.45 -10.67
CA ALA A 18 -23.63 11.78 -10.28
C ALA A 18 -22.11 11.73 -10.11
N GLN A 19 -21.39 12.29 -11.07
CA GLN A 19 -19.96 12.52 -10.92
C GLN A 19 -19.84 13.59 -9.84
N ASP A 20 -19.46 13.20 -8.63
CA ASP A 20 -19.12 14.12 -7.56
C ASP A 20 -17.88 14.92 -7.98
N TYR A 21 -18.12 16.06 -8.62
CA TYR A 21 -17.08 17.04 -8.92
C TYR A 21 -16.69 17.72 -7.61
N SER A 22 -15.49 17.41 -7.12
CA SER A 22 -14.90 18.09 -5.96
C SER A 22 -13.58 18.74 -6.36
N VAL A 23 -13.25 19.85 -5.69
CA VAL A 23 -11.94 20.48 -5.85
C VAL A 23 -10.87 19.47 -5.40
N PRO A 24 -9.81 19.23 -6.21
CA PRO A 24 -8.76 18.31 -5.83
C PRO A 24 -8.16 18.66 -4.46
N ALA A 25 -8.12 17.69 -3.55
CA ALA A 25 -7.49 17.88 -2.25
C ALA A 25 -6.02 18.29 -2.41
N ALA A 26 -5.53 19.20 -1.57
CA ALA A 26 -4.14 19.68 -1.63
C ALA A 26 -3.10 18.56 -1.51
N SER A 27 -3.48 17.45 -0.88
CA SER A 27 -2.78 16.17 -0.85
C SER A 27 -3.78 15.08 -1.29
N PRO A 28 -3.80 14.71 -2.58
CA PRO A 28 -4.70 13.69 -3.09
C PRO A 28 -4.52 12.38 -2.32
N ARG A 29 -5.62 11.65 -2.07
CA ARG A 29 -5.57 10.32 -1.47
C ARG A 29 -5.28 9.29 -2.56
N GLN A 30 -4.42 8.31 -2.27
CA GLN A 30 -4.17 7.18 -3.14
C GLN A 30 -4.32 5.88 -2.34
N LYS A 31 -4.92 4.89 -3.01
CA LYS A 31 -5.00 3.51 -2.54
C LYS A 31 -4.27 2.61 -3.54
N VAL A 32 -3.26 1.90 -3.07
CA VAL A 32 -2.55 0.86 -3.82
C VAL A 32 -3.02 -0.48 -3.30
N GLU A 33 -3.46 -1.36 -4.20
CA GLU A 33 -3.78 -2.74 -3.89
C GLU A 33 -2.96 -3.64 -4.82
N GLN A 34 -2.23 -4.58 -4.24
CA GLN A 34 -1.39 -5.51 -4.99
C GLN A 34 -1.55 -6.91 -4.43
N GLN A 35 -1.73 -7.87 -5.35
CA GLN A 35 -1.62 -9.29 -4.99
C GLN A 35 -0.20 -9.57 -4.50
N PHE A 36 -0.09 -10.25 -3.36
CA PHE A 36 1.17 -10.56 -2.72
C PHE A 36 1.11 -11.99 -2.21
N SER A 37 1.88 -12.88 -2.84
CA SER A 37 1.85 -14.31 -2.55
C SER A 37 0.40 -14.84 -2.66
N MET A 38 -0.16 -15.43 -1.60
CA MET A 38 -1.50 -16.03 -1.57
C MET A 38 -2.61 -15.07 -1.14
N SER A 39 -2.29 -13.79 -0.94
CA SER A 39 -3.25 -12.78 -0.48
C SER A 39 -2.97 -11.43 -1.15
N LYS A 40 -3.31 -10.32 -0.50
CA LYS A 40 -3.07 -8.97 -0.98
C LYS A 40 -2.52 -8.05 0.10
N ILE A 41 -1.83 -7.01 -0.35
CA ILE A 41 -1.43 -5.87 0.47
C ILE A 41 -2.16 -4.64 -0.04
N THR A 42 -2.67 -3.85 0.89
CA THR A 42 -3.34 -2.59 0.59
C THR A 42 -2.66 -1.46 1.33
N ILE A 43 -2.39 -0.35 0.64
CA ILE A 43 -1.81 0.86 1.20
C ILE A 43 -2.75 2.02 0.89
N ASP A 44 -3.23 2.70 1.92
CA ASP A 44 -4.11 3.87 1.79
C ASP A 44 -3.45 5.07 2.46
N TYR A 45 -3.10 6.10 1.66
CA TYR A 45 -2.26 7.20 2.10
C TYR A 45 -2.56 8.50 1.37
N GLY A 46 -2.22 9.62 2.01
CA GLY A 46 -2.31 10.96 1.41
C GLY A 46 -0.97 11.33 0.78
N ARG A 47 -1.01 11.95 -0.41
CA ARG A 47 0.17 12.31 -1.20
C ARG A 47 0.47 13.81 -1.12
N PRO A 48 1.21 14.30 -0.11
CA PRO A 48 1.69 15.66 -0.12
C PRO A 48 2.68 15.88 -1.28
N GLY A 49 2.62 17.07 -1.90
CA GLY A 49 3.59 17.50 -2.92
C GLY A 49 4.77 18.25 -2.31
N VAL A 50 5.92 18.28 -2.98
CA VAL A 50 7.07 19.09 -2.56
C VAL A 50 6.72 20.58 -2.61
N LYS A 51 6.18 21.03 -3.74
CA LYS A 51 5.71 22.41 -3.98
C LYS A 51 6.77 23.47 -3.64
N GLY A 52 8.01 23.21 -4.05
CA GLY A 52 9.15 24.12 -3.82
C GLY A 52 9.68 24.18 -2.38
N ARG A 53 9.13 23.38 -1.45
CA ARG A 53 9.56 23.36 -0.05
C ARG A 53 10.71 22.38 0.16
N LYS A 54 11.52 22.61 1.20
CA LYS A 54 12.44 21.60 1.72
C LYS A 54 11.65 20.58 2.53
N ILE A 55 11.71 19.32 2.12
CA ILE A 55 10.91 18.26 2.77
C ILE A 55 11.60 17.76 4.02
N PHE A 56 12.69 17.01 3.88
CA PHE A 56 13.37 16.38 5.00
C PHE A 56 14.31 17.38 5.70
N GLY A 57 14.23 17.42 7.02
CA GLY A 57 14.93 18.38 7.87
C GLY A 57 14.21 19.73 8.04
N GLU A 58 13.04 19.92 7.43
CA GLU A 58 12.21 21.13 7.62
C GLU A 58 10.71 20.78 7.74
N LEU A 59 10.03 20.48 6.63
CA LEU A 59 8.60 20.08 6.68
C LEU A 59 8.41 18.77 7.46
N VAL A 60 9.33 17.82 7.27
CA VAL A 60 9.46 16.58 8.03
C VAL A 60 10.78 16.67 8.81
N PRO A 61 10.74 17.08 10.09
CA PRO A 61 11.94 17.21 10.90
C PRO A 61 12.63 15.85 11.06
N TYR A 62 13.97 15.86 11.01
CA TYR A 62 14.74 14.66 11.32
C TYR A 62 14.58 14.26 12.78
N ASN A 63 14.69 12.96 13.05
CA ASN A 63 14.58 12.35 14.36
C ASN A 63 13.21 12.52 15.04
N GLN A 64 12.19 12.97 14.29
CA GLN A 64 10.81 13.05 14.75
C GLN A 64 9.92 12.06 14.01
N VAL A 65 8.92 11.53 14.72
CA VAL A 65 7.96 10.60 14.13
C VAL A 65 7.05 11.34 13.14
N TRP A 66 6.86 10.73 11.97
CA TRP A 66 6.00 11.24 10.92
C TRP A 66 5.08 10.12 10.41
N ARG A 67 3.83 10.46 10.12
CA ARG A 67 2.77 9.54 9.65
C ARG A 67 2.90 9.04 8.21
N ALA A 68 4.06 9.25 7.57
CA ALA A 68 4.32 8.85 6.20
C ALA A 68 3.21 9.25 5.21
N GLY A 69 2.77 10.51 5.24
CA GLY A 69 1.68 11.02 4.41
C GLY A 69 1.09 12.34 4.93
N ALA A 70 -0.08 12.71 4.39
CA ALA A 70 -0.83 13.91 4.77
C ALA A 70 -2.31 13.61 5.09
N ASN A 71 -2.96 14.51 5.83
CA ASN A 71 -4.31 14.35 6.38
C ASN A 71 -4.40 13.11 7.30
N SER A 72 -5.27 12.15 7.01
CA SER A 72 -5.42 10.89 7.74
C SER A 72 -4.18 10.02 7.67
N SER A 73 -3.95 9.21 8.72
CA SER A 73 -2.81 8.29 8.78
C SER A 73 -2.71 7.38 7.56
N THR A 74 -1.46 7.07 7.21
CA THR A 74 -1.15 6.06 6.21
C THR A 74 -1.42 4.69 6.80
N LYS A 75 -2.26 3.91 6.11
CA LYS A 75 -2.68 2.58 6.54
C LYS A 75 -2.05 1.54 5.63
N VAL A 76 -1.49 0.51 6.23
CA VAL A 76 -1.00 -0.68 5.54
C VAL A 76 -1.78 -1.89 6.05
N THR A 77 -2.45 -2.58 5.15
CA THR A 77 -3.20 -3.80 5.44
C THR A 77 -2.52 -4.99 4.80
N PHE A 78 -2.16 -5.98 5.62
CA PHE A 78 -1.67 -7.27 5.16
C PHE A 78 -2.78 -8.30 5.26
N GLY A 79 -3.16 -8.91 4.13
CA GLY A 79 -4.17 -9.97 4.09
C GLY A 79 -3.65 -11.34 4.52
N GLN A 80 -2.37 -11.47 4.85
CA GLN A 80 -1.76 -12.64 5.47
C GLN A 80 -0.60 -12.20 6.37
N SER A 81 -0.06 -13.12 7.18
CA SER A 81 1.16 -12.82 7.93
C SER A 81 2.34 -12.63 6.98
N VAL A 82 3.16 -11.60 7.24
CA VAL A 82 4.31 -11.23 6.41
C VAL A 82 5.58 -11.13 7.24
N ASN A 83 6.72 -11.27 6.59
CA ASN A 83 7.98 -10.80 7.09
C ASN A 83 8.20 -9.38 6.52
N PHE A 84 8.21 -8.39 7.41
CA PHE A 84 8.41 -6.97 7.13
C PHE A 84 9.83 -6.59 7.57
N GLY A 85 10.74 -6.42 6.61
CA GLY A 85 12.14 -6.04 6.86
C GLY A 85 12.89 -6.95 7.84
N GLY A 86 12.60 -8.25 7.81
CA GLY A 86 13.18 -9.25 8.72
C GLY A 86 12.33 -9.58 9.94
N LYS A 87 11.27 -8.81 10.24
CA LYS A 87 10.41 -8.99 11.41
C LYS A 87 9.05 -9.56 11.04
N MET A 88 8.53 -10.47 11.86
CA MET A 88 7.24 -11.12 11.61
C MET A 88 6.09 -10.20 12.00
N VAL A 89 5.12 -10.03 11.10
CA VAL A 89 3.93 -9.21 11.29
C VAL A 89 2.69 -10.05 10.96
N PRO A 90 1.74 -10.20 11.90
CA PRO A 90 0.48 -10.87 11.63
C PRO A 90 -0.33 -10.18 10.51
N ALA A 91 -1.34 -10.89 10.00
CA ALA A 91 -2.34 -10.26 9.15
C ALA A 91 -3.08 -9.18 9.96
N GLY A 92 -3.40 -8.05 9.32
CA GLY A 92 -4.05 -6.94 10.00
C GLY A 92 -3.85 -5.61 9.28
N THR A 93 -4.44 -4.56 9.86
CA THR A 93 -4.25 -3.16 9.42
C THR A 93 -3.42 -2.42 10.46
N TYR A 94 -2.44 -1.67 9.98
CA TYR A 94 -1.47 -0.95 10.79
C TYR A 94 -1.31 0.48 10.28
N GLY A 95 -1.00 1.41 11.19
CA GLY A 95 -0.54 2.74 10.84
C GLY A 95 0.94 2.69 10.47
N LEU A 96 1.33 3.34 9.38
CA LEU A 96 2.72 3.46 8.97
C LEU A 96 3.31 4.77 9.49
N PHE A 97 4.40 4.66 10.25
CA PHE A 97 5.18 5.79 10.73
C PHE A 97 6.63 5.68 10.29
N ILE A 98 7.29 6.82 10.17
CA ILE A 98 8.69 6.93 9.80
C ILE A 98 9.35 7.92 10.74
N VAL A 99 10.49 7.54 11.31
CA VAL A 99 11.43 8.48 11.93
C VAL A 99 12.59 8.64 10.95
N PRO A 100 12.65 9.75 10.18
CA PRO A 100 13.66 9.92 9.18
C PRO A 100 14.95 10.50 9.77
N THR A 101 16.08 10.06 9.24
CA THR A 101 17.37 10.75 9.31
C THR A 101 17.87 11.03 7.89
N GLU A 102 19.05 11.61 7.75
CA GLU A 102 19.67 11.82 6.44
C GLU A 102 20.10 10.52 5.75
N LYS A 103 20.46 9.48 6.51
CA LYS A 103 21.07 8.26 5.99
C LYS A 103 20.15 7.04 6.05
N GLU A 104 19.23 7.02 7.00
CA GLU A 104 18.37 5.88 7.26
C GLU A 104 17.02 6.32 7.81
N TRP A 105 16.00 5.53 7.51
CA TRP A 105 14.65 5.72 8.03
C TRP A 105 14.28 4.53 8.90
N LYS A 106 13.83 4.81 10.12
CA LYS A 106 13.15 3.81 10.96
C LYS A 106 11.68 3.79 10.57
N VAL A 107 11.27 2.74 9.87
CA VAL A 107 9.90 2.51 9.41
C VAL A 107 9.16 1.65 10.44
N ILE A 108 7.99 2.09 10.88
CA ILE A 108 7.28 1.56 12.02
C ILE A 108 5.86 1.17 11.61
N LEU A 109 5.41 0.02 12.05
CA LEU A 109 4.00 -0.39 12.01
C LEU A 109 3.42 -0.28 13.41
N ASN A 110 2.34 0.50 13.55
CA ASN A 110 1.67 0.78 14.83
C ASN A 110 0.21 0.27 14.79
N LYS A 111 -0.31 -0.22 15.92
CA LYS A 111 -1.69 -0.74 16.02
C LYS A 111 -2.75 0.35 15.88
N ASP A 112 -2.46 1.59 16.25
CA ASP A 112 -3.38 2.71 16.05
C ASP A 112 -3.25 3.25 14.61
N PHE A 113 -4.06 2.66 13.72
CA PHE A 113 -4.16 3.09 12.32
C PHE A 113 -5.26 4.14 12.09
N GLN A 114 -6.03 4.50 13.12
CA GLN A 114 -7.15 5.45 13.02
C GLN A 114 -6.76 6.87 13.43
N GLN A 115 -5.61 7.05 14.07
CA GLN A 115 -5.17 8.37 14.50
C GLN A 115 -5.02 9.38 13.36
N TRP A 116 -5.17 10.65 13.72
CA TRP A 116 -4.95 11.78 12.82
C TRP A 116 -3.60 12.43 13.12
N GLY A 117 -2.76 12.58 12.09
CA GLY A 117 -1.43 13.12 12.35
C GLY A 117 -0.48 12.08 12.97
N ALA A 118 0.59 12.59 13.60
CA ALA A 118 1.44 11.82 14.52
C ALA A 118 1.38 12.39 15.96
N TYR A 119 0.42 13.29 16.23
CA TYR A 119 0.32 14.01 17.52
C TYR A 119 -0.04 13.10 18.69
N THR A 120 -0.82 12.06 18.42
CA THR A 120 -1.27 11.06 19.39
C THR A 120 -0.45 9.77 19.32
N TYR A 121 0.69 9.78 18.61
CA TYR A 121 1.52 8.60 18.46
C TYR A 121 1.99 8.08 19.82
N ASP A 122 1.68 6.81 20.08
CA ASP A 122 2.11 6.08 21.27
C ASP A 122 3.07 4.94 20.86
N PRO A 123 4.37 5.02 21.21
CA PRO A 123 5.34 3.96 20.95
C PRO A 123 4.94 2.60 21.55
N LYS A 124 4.09 2.56 22.59
CA LYS A 124 3.61 1.28 23.18
C LYS A 124 2.69 0.51 22.24
N GLN A 125 2.15 1.17 21.21
CA GLN A 125 1.33 0.55 20.17
C GLN A 125 2.16 0.05 18.97
N ASP A 126 3.48 0.24 18.97
CA ASP A 126 4.35 -0.26 17.91
C ASP A 126 4.37 -1.79 17.90
N VAL A 127 4.22 -2.36 16.70
CA VAL A 127 4.24 -3.80 16.45
C VAL A 127 5.63 -4.24 16.01
N VAL A 128 6.18 -3.50 15.04
CA VAL A 128 7.54 -3.68 14.54
C VAL A 128 8.09 -2.34 14.07
N ASP A 129 9.41 -2.22 14.16
CA ASP A 129 10.20 -1.16 13.55
C ASP A 129 11.35 -1.78 12.74
N VAL A 130 11.67 -1.21 11.58
CA VAL A 130 12.78 -1.64 10.75
C VAL A 130 13.56 -0.43 10.25
N THR A 131 14.87 -0.48 10.35
CA THR A 131 15.73 0.59 9.85
C THR A 131 16.23 0.23 8.46
N VAL A 132 16.00 1.12 7.51
CA VAL A 132 16.37 0.94 6.10
C VAL A 132 17.16 2.14 5.60
N PRO A 133 18.15 1.96 4.71
CA PRO A 133 18.95 3.06 4.19
C PRO A 133 18.11 3.98 3.30
N VAL A 134 18.47 5.25 3.29
CA VAL A 134 17.95 6.25 2.36
C VAL A 134 18.85 6.28 1.13
N ASN A 135 18.25 6.02 -0.02
CA ASN A 135 18.88 6.16 -1.32
C ASN A 135 18.47 7.50 -1.94
N LYS A 136 19.43 8.15 -2.62
CA LYS A 136 19.15 9.36 -3.38
C LYS A 136 18.58 9.00 -4.74
N LEU A 137 17.46 9.63 -5.10
CA LEU A 137 16.84 9.50 -6.42
C LEU A 137 17.62 10.29 -7.48
N ALA A 138 17.58 9.81 -8.73
CA ALA A 138 18.10 10.53 -9.88
C ALA A 138 17.23 11.74 -10.21
N ASP A 139 15.91 11.53 -10.23
CA ASP A 139 14.91 12.56 -10.50
C ASP A 139 14.09 12.88 -9.26
N LYS A 140 13.62 14.12 -9.19
CA LYS A 140 12.78 14.57 -8.07
C LYS A 140 11.40 13.90 -8.12
N GLN A 141 11.03 13.24 -7.02
CA GLN A 141 9.69 12.76 -6.76
C GLN A 141 8.81 13.89 -6.18
N GLU A 142 8.09 14.60 -7.05
CA GLU A 142 7.25 15.74 -6.63
C GLU A 142 6.14 15.34 -5.65
N TRP A 143 5.48 14.21 -5.87
CA TRP A 143 4.38 13.74 -5.03
C TRP A 143 4.82 12.55 -4.19
N PHE A 144 4.63 12.63 -2.87
CA PHE A 144 4.87 11.52 -1.96
C PHE A 144 4.20 10.26 -2.50
N GLU A 145 4.98 9.18 -2.55
CA GLU A 145 4.58 7.96 -3.18
C GLU A 145 5.00 6.75 -2.32
N ILE A 146 4.05 5.84 -2.17
CA ILE A 146 4.28 4.51 -1.63
C ILE A 146 3.78 3.51 -2.68
N THR A 147 4.67 2.62 -3.13
CA THR A 147 4.36 1.53 -4.06
C THR A 147 4.81 0.19 -3.50
N LEU A 148 4.34 -0.87 -4.15
CA LEU A 148 4.80 -2.23 -3.92
C LEU A 148 5.49 -2.72 -5.20
N ASN A 149 6.77 -3.06 -5.11
CA ASN A 149 7.55 -3.53 -6.25
C ASN A 149 7.83 -5.03 -6.09
N PRO A 150 7.24 -5.93 -6.90
CA PRO A 150 7.56 -7.35 -6.85
C PRO A 150 9.05 -7.60 -7.11
N THR A 151 9.64 -8.52 -6.35
CA THR A 151 11.02 -8.99 -6.56
C THR A 151 11.05 -10.44 -7.05
N ASP A 152 10.01 -11.21 -6.76
CA ASP A 152 9.76 -12.57 -7.27
C ASP A 152 8.24 -12.89 -7.23
N GLU A 153 7.84 -14.15 -7.42
CA GLU A 153 6.42 -14.58 -7.41
C GLU A 153 5.69 -14.28 -6.08
N ASN A 154 6.42 -14.22 -4.95
CA ASN A 154 5.86 -14.15 -3.61
C ASN A 154 6.39 -12.99 -2.76
N SER A 155 7.48 -12.35 -3.17
CA SER A 155 8.15 -11.28 -2.43
C SER A 155 8.13 -9.96 -3.18
N GLY A 156 8.37 -8.88 -2.47
CA GLY A 156 8.50 -7.55 -3.04
C GLY A 156 9.02 -6.55 -2.04
N ASN A 157 9.15 -5.30 -2.45
CA ASN A 157 9.55 -4.19 -1.58
C ASN A 157 8.39 -3.21 -1.44
N LEU A 158 8.14 -2.75 -0.20
CA LEU A 158 7.40 -1.51 0.02
C LEU A 158 8.37 -0.36 -0.22
N VAL A 159 8.13 0.41 -1.28
CA VAL A 159 9.01 1.48 -1.71
C VAL A 159 8.36 2.81 -1.37
N ILE A 160 9.09 3.66 -0.66
CA ILE A 160 8.64 5.00 -0.25
C ILE A 160 9.54 6.02 -0.94
N LYS A 161 8.95 6.98 -1.65
CA LYS A 161 9.67 8.04 -2.37
C LYS A 161 9.10 9.42 -2.07
N TRP A 162 9.97 10.39 -1.84
CA TRP A 162 9.58 11.80 -1.82
C TRP A 162 10.78 12.72 -2.02
N ASP A 163 10.59 13.80 -2.77
CA ASP A 163 11.66 14.71 -3.14
C ASP A 163 12.83 13.93 -3.75
N MET A 164 14.03 13.98 -3.17
CA MET A 164 15.20 13.26 -3.67
C MET A 164 15.48 11.96 -2.89
N ALA A 165 14.58 11.52 -2.00
CA ALA A 165 14.80 10.39 -1.10
C ALA A 165 13.94 9.18 -1.45
N GLN A 166 14.53 8.00 -1.34
CA GLN A 166 13.88 6.70 -1.45
C GLN A 166 14.29 5.78 -0.30
N ALA A 167 13.35 5.03 0.23
CA ALA A 167 13.61 3.95 1.17
C ALA A 167 12.79 2.71 0.77
N GLU A 168 13.32 1.53 1.07
CA GLU A 168 12.68 0.26 0.70
C GLU A 168 12.65 -0.69 1.87
N VAL A 169 11.46 -1.22 2.18
CA VAL A 169 11.29 -2.30 3.17
C VAL A 169 11.02 -3.61 2.43
N PRO A 170 11.91 -4.61 2.54
CA PRO A 170 11.66 -5.93 1.98
C PRO A 170 10.44 -6.61 2.62
N LEU A 171 9.60 -7.22 1.79
CA LEU A 171 8.41 -7.96 2.16
C LEU A 171 8.50 -9.39 1.64
N LYS A 172 8.31 -10.35 2.54
CA LYS A 172 8.23 -11.78 2.20
C LYS A 172 7.02 -12.43 2.88
N PRO A 173 6.50 -13.56 2.38
CA PRO A 173 5.54 -14.34 3.15
C PRO A 173 6.16 -14.80 4.47
N ALA A 174 5.36 -14.85 5.53
CA ALA A 174 5.80 -15.31 6.86
C ALA A 174 6.40 -16.73 6.86
N LYS A 175 5.90 -17.61 5.98
CA LYS A 175 6.32 -19.00 5.84
C LYS A 175 6.54 -19.33 4.35
N PRO A 176 7.67 -18.94 3.76
CA PRO A 176 7.90 -19.06 2.32
C PRO A 176 7.74 -20.50 1.80
N GLU A 177 8.23 -21.49 2.54
CA GLU A 177 8.21 -22.89 2.12
C GLU A 177 6.78 -23.44 2.07
N ALA A 178 5.94 -23.03 3.03
CA ALA A 178 4.53 -23.43 3.03
C ALA A 178 3.79 -22.78 1.85
N VAL A 179 4.08 -21.51 1.57
CA VAL A 179 3.52 -20.79 0.41
C VAL A 179 3.90 -21.48 -0.89
N THR A 180 5.17 -21.84 -1.09
CA THR A 180 5.63 -22.53 -2.30
C THR A 180 4.90 -23.85 -2.49
N LYS A 181 4.80 -24.69 -1.45
CA LYS A 181 4.08 -25.98 -1.52
C LYS A 181 2.60 -25.80 -1.85
N ILE A 182 1.94 -24.77 -1.32
CA ILE A 182 0.55 -24.47 -1.64
C ILE A 182 0.44 -24.02 -3.10
N ALA A 183 1.34 -23.15 -3.56
CA ALA A 183 1.36 -22.66 -4.93
C ALA A 183 1.53 -23.78 -5.96
N GLU A 184 2.45 -24.72 -5.70
CA GLU A 184 2.67 -25.90 -6.54
C GLU A 184 1.40 -26.77 -6.63
N LYS A 185 0.80 -27.11 -5.49
CA LYS A 185 -0.45 -27.89 -5.46
C LYS A 185 -1.60 -27.20 -6.19
N LEU A 186 -1.72 -25.87 -6.07
CA LEU A 186 -2.74 -25.11 -6.80
C LEU A 186 -2.47 -25.11 -8.31
N LYS A 187 -1.20 -25.04 -8.74
CA LYS A 187 -0.82 -25.15 -10.16
C LYS A 187 -1.17 -26.55 -10.69
N GLU A 188 -0.92 -27.62 -9.93
CA GLU A 188 -1.29 -28.99 -10.28
C GLU A 188 -2.81 -29.17 -10.42
N ILE A 189 -3.60 -28.69 -9.45
CA ILE A 189 -5.06 -28.77 -9.48
C ILE A 189 -5.62 -28.06 -10.72
N LYS A 190 -5.15 -26.84 -11.01
CA LYS A 190 -5.58 -26.08 -12.20
C LYS A 190 -5.25 -26.80 -13.51
N LYS A 191 -4.12 -27.49 -13.57
CA LYS A 191 -3.76 -28.30 -14.74
C LYS A 191 -4.73 -29.46 -14.92
N ILE A 192 -5.02 -30.20 -13.85
CA ILE A 192 -5.99 -31.31 -13.86
C ILE A 192 -7.37 -30.83 -14.31
N GLU A 193 -7.84 -29.69 -13.78
CA GLU A 193 -9.13 -29.10 -14.18
C GLU A 193 -9.15 -28.71 -15.67
N SER A 194 -8.06 -28.11 -16.17
CA SER A 194 -7.94 -27.74 -17.59
C SER A 194 -7.96 -28.97 -18.51
N ASP A 195 -7.24 -30.02 -18.15
CA ASP A 195 -7.18 -31.26 -18.94
C ASP A 195 -8.54 -31.99 -18.92
N ALA A 196 -9.21 -32.02 -17.77
CA ALA A 196 -10.56 -32.58 -17.65
C ALA A 196 -11.61 -31.79 -18.44
N ALA A 197 -11.47 -30.46 -18.54
CA ALA A 197 -12.36 -29.63 -19.36
C ALA A 197 -12.17 -29.90 -20.86
N LYS A 198 -10.92 -30.06 -21.33
CA LYS A 198 -10.59 -30.40 -22.72
C LYS A 198 -11.05 -31.81 -23.11
N ALA A 199 -11.03 -32.76 -22.19
CA ALA A 199 -11.50 -34.11 -22.45
C ALA A 199 -13.04 -34.22 -22.61
N LYS A 200 -13.78 -33.18 -22.21
CA LYS A 200 -15.25 -33.10 -22.31
C LYS A 200 -15.74 -32.26 -23.50
N SER A 201 -14.83 -31.58 -24.21
CA SER A 201 -15.09 -30.79 -25.42
C SER A 201 -14.74 -31.59 -26.66
#